data_AF-A0A1A9GIR5-F1
#
_entry.id   AF-A0A1A9GIR5-F1
#
_cell.length_a   1.000
_cell.length_b   1.000
_cell.length_c   1.000
_cell.angle_alpha   90.00
_cell.angle_beta   90.00
_cell.angle_gamma   90.00
#
_symmetry.space_group_name_H-M   'P 1'
#
loop_
_entity.id
_entity.type
_entity.pdbx_description
1 polymer ?
#
loop_
_entity_poly.entity_id
_entity_poly.type
_entity_poly.pdbx_seq_one_letter_code
_entity_poly.pdbx_strand_id
1 'polypeptide(L)' 'MTPARILGLVVALLMIVGGAAVTYLGLSYDGPDGGDRTLGTLGPILAGLGVALSIVVVQTRH' A
#
# COMPACT_ATOMS: atom_id res chain seq x y z
N MET A 1 -20.50 0.52 -12.06
CA MET A 1 -19.05 0.21 -12.07
C MET A 1 -18.88 -1.24 -12.55
N THR A 2 -17.86 -1.57 -13.33
CA THR A 2 -17.65 -2.97 -13.77
C THR A 2 -17.04 -3.80 -12.63
N PRO A 3 -17.28 -5.13 -12.56
CA PRO A 3 -16.72 -5.99 -11.51
C PRO A 3 -15.19 -5.89 -11.41
N ALA A 4 -14.51 -5.80 -12.55
CA ALA A 4 -13.06 -5.62 -12.63
C ALA A 4 -12.58 -4.30 -11.98
N ARG A 5 -13.34 -3.21 -12.12
CA ARG A 5 -13.04 -1.92 -11.48
C ARG A 5 -13.16 -2.01 -9.96
N ILE A 6 -14.17 -2.69 -9.47
CA ILE A 6 -14.38 -2.88 -8.03
C ILE A 6 -13.21 -3.70 -7.47
N LEU A 7 -12.85 -4.79 -8.13
CA LEU A 7 -11.72 -5.63 -7.72
C LEU A 7 -10.41 -4.83 -7.69
N GLY A 8 -10.14 -4.02 -8.72
CA GLY A 8 -8.95 -3.16 -8.80
C GLY A 8 -8.90 -2.12 -7.68
N LEU A 9 -10.04 -1.51 -7.33
CA LEU A 9 -10.11 -0.56 -6.21
C LEU A 9 -9.94 -1.24 -4.85
N VAL A 10 -10.47 -2.44 -4.67
CA VAL A 10 -10.28 -3.22 -3.44
C VAL A 10 -8.81 -3.58 -3.26
N VAL A 11 -8.12 -4.04 -4.31
CA VAL A 11 -6.69 -4.34 -4.27
C VAL A 11 -5.88 -3.08 -3.96
N ALA A 12 -6.21 -1.95 -4.61
CA ALA A 12 -5.57 -0.67 -4.34
C ALA A 12 -5.72 -0.25 -2.87
N LEU A 13 -6.92 -0.37 -2.31
CA LEU A 13 -7.20 -0.07 -0.91
C LEU A 13 -6.39 -0.96 0.04
N LEU A 14 -6.31 -2.27 -0.24
CA LEU A 14 -5.52 -3.21 0.56
C LEU A 14 -4.03 -2.88 0.51
N MET A 15 -3.50 -2.46 -0.65
CA MET A 15 -2.11 -2.03 -0.77
C MET A 15 -1.83 -0.75 0.03
N ILE A 16 -2.75 0.21 0.03
CA ILE A 16 -2.62 1.46 0.81
C ILE A 16 -2.62 1.16 2.31
N VAL A 17 -3.64 0.44 2.79
CA VAL A 17 -3.80 0.13 4.22
C VAL A 17 -2.70 -0.80 4.70
N GLY A 18 -2.38 -1.85 3.91
CA GLY A 18 -1.31 -2.78 4.21
C GLY A 18 0.06 -2.12 4.21
N GLY A 19 0.36 -1.27 3.22
CA GLY A 19 1.60 -0.49 3.17
C GLY A 19 1.75 0.44 4.37
N ALA A 20 0.68 1.16 4.75
CA ALA A 20 0.69 2.01 5.94
C ALA A 20 0.92 1.21 7.23
N ALA A 21 0.25 0.06 7.39
CA ALA A 21 0.41 -0.81 8.55
C ALA A 21 1.84 -1.39 8.65
N VAL A 22 2.41 -1.83 7.53
CA VAL A 22 3.80 -2.33 7.46
C VAL A 22 4.80 -1.22 7.79
N THR A 23 4.57 0.01 7.30
CA THR A 23 5.39 1.17 7.66
C THR A 23 5.34 1.41 9.17
N TYR A 24 4.13 1.43 9.74
CA TYR A 24 3.92 1.65 11.17
C TYR A 24 4.63 0.57 12.00
N LEU A 25 4.51 -0.70 11.62
CA LEU A 25 5.21 -1.80 12.26
C LEU A 25 6.73 -1.66 12.12
N GLY A 26 7.25 -1.34 10.95
CA GLY A 26 8.69 -1.16 10.73
C GLY A 26 9.31 0.00 11.53
N LEU A 27 8.53 1.05 11.79
CA LEU A 27 8.94 2.19 12.62
C LEU A 27 8.72 1.95 14.13
N SER A 28 7.74 1.11 14.50
CA SER A 28 7.37 0.83 15.89
C SER A 28 8.09 -0.39 16.48
N TYR A 29 8.79 -1.16 15.64
CA TYR A 29 9.50 -2.36 16.07
C TYR A 29 10.88 -2.00 16.67
N ASP A 30 10.92 -1.76 17.98
CA ASP A 30 12.15 -1.64 18.78
C ASP A 30 12.72 -3.04 19.12
N GLY A 31 13.08 -3.79 18.08
CA GLY A 31 13.88 -5.00 18.24
C GLY A 31 15.33 -4.69 18.65
N PRO A 32 16.10 -5.70 19.12
CA PRO A 32 17.50 -5.52 19.57
C PRO A 32 18.44 -4.91 18.51
N ASP A 33 18.05 -4.95 17.23
CA ASP A 33 18.79 -4.38 16.10
C ASP A 33 18.34 -2.97 15.67
N GLY A 34 17.37 -2.36 16.40
CA GLY A 34 16.90 -1.00 16.20
C GLY A 34 16.15 -0.77 14.89
N GLY A 35 14.82 -0.99 14.90
CA GLY A 35 13.93 -0.69 13.78
C GLY A 35 14.25 -1.47 12.50
N ASP A 36 13.37 -2.36 12.07
CA ASP A 36 13.58 -3.07 10.81
C ASP A 36 13.38 -2.10 9.63
N ARG A 37 14.42 -1.33 9.28
CA ARG A 37 14.43 -0.26 8.26
C ARG A 37 13.88 -0.74 6.93
N THR A 38 14.01 -2.05 6.67
CA THR A 38 13.42 -2.76 5.55
C THR A 38 11.90 -2.61 5.52
N LEU A 39 11.22 -2.90 6.63
CA LEU A 39 9.77 -2.76 6.76
C LEU A 39 9.34 -1.28 6.72
N GLY A 40 10.12 -0.40 7.34
CA GLY A 40 9.90 1.05 7.30
C GLY A 40 9.99 1.64 5.89
N THR A 41 10.74 1.01 4.97
CA THR A 41 10.90 1.46 3.58
C THR A 41 9.94 0.77 2.60
N LEU A 42 9.60 -0.50 2.85
CA LEU A 42 8.69 -1.26 1.99
C LEU A 42 7.24 -0.80 2.10
N GLY A 43 6.83 -0.36 3.29
CA GLY A 43 5.46 0.10 3.53
C GLY A 43 5.05 1.31 2.65
N PRO A 44 5.84 2.39 2.57
CA PRO A 44 5.54 3.54 1.70
C PRO A 44 5.53 3.17 0.21
N ILE A 45 6.39 2.23 -0.23
CA ILE A 45 6.42 1.76 -1.62
C ILE A 45 5.12 1.02 -1.97
N LEU A 46 4.68 0.10 -1.11
CA LEU A 46 3.41 -0.62 -1.26
C LEU A 46 2.21 0.34 -1.26
N ALA A 47 2.21 1.31 -0.35
CA ALA A 47 1.15 2.32 -0.30
C ALA A 47 1.12 3.16 -1.59
N GLY A 48 2.28 3.59 -2.09
CA GLY A 48 2.41 4.32 -3.36
C GLY A 48 1.90 3.54 -4.57
N LEU A 49 2.20 2.23 -4.64
CA LEU A 49 1.67 1.34 -5.68
C LEU A 49 0.14 1.23 -5.62
N GLY A 50 -0.44 1.14 -4.42
CA GLY A 50 -1.89 1.16 -4.24
C GLY A 50 -2.53 2.46 -4.74
N VAL A 51 -1.93 3.61 -4.45
CA VAL A 51 -2.39 4.91 -4.97
C VAL A 51 -2.31 4.94 -6.49
N ALA A 52 -1.18 4.54 -7.08
CA ALA A 52 -1.02 4.51 -8.54
C ALA A 52 -2.07 3.60 -9.21
N LEU A 53 -2.33 2.41 -8.64
CA LEU A 53 -3.36 1.50 -9.13
C LEU A 53 -4.76 2.14 -9.05
N SER A 54 -5.09 2.82 -7.95
CA SER A 54 -6.38 3.51 -7.82
C SER A 54 -6.58 4.57 -8.91
N ILE A 55 -5.53 5.35 -9.21
CA ILE A 55 -5.56 6.36 -10.26
C ILE A 55 -5.78 5.70 -11.62
N VAL A 56 -5.00 4.67 -11.95
CA VAL A 56 -5.12 3.94 -13.22
C VAL A 56 -6.54 3.39 -13.39
N VAL A 57 -7.09 2.70 -12.39
CA VAL A 57 -8.42 2.09 -12.41
C VAL A 57 -9.53 3.14 -12.59
N VAL A 58 -9.38 4.30 -11.96
CA VAL A 58 -10.31 5.43 -12.09
C VAL A 58 -10.17 6.11 -13.46
N GLN A 59 -8.96 6.22 -14.00
CA GLN A 59 -8.67 6.87 -15.28
C GLN A 59 -8.88 5.98 -16.51
N THR A 60 -8.99 4.65 -16.39
CA THR A 60 -9.19 3.71 -17.53
C THR A 60 -10.53 3.88 -18.28
N ARG A 61 -11.20 5.02 -18.14
CA ARG A 61 -12.46 5.36 -18.82
C ARG A 61 -12.35 6.59 -19.74
N HIS A 62 -11.15 7.14 -19.92
CA HIS A 62 -10.87 8.07 -21.01
C HIS A 62 -10.31 7.31 -22.21
#